data_AF-A0A209B6J6-F1
#
_entry.id   AF-A0A209B6J6-F1
#
_cell.length_a   1.000
_cell.length_b   1.000
_cell.length_c   1.000
_cell.angle_alpha   90.00
_cell.angle_beta   90.00
_cell.angle_gamma   90.00
#
_symmetry.space_group_name_H-M   'P 1'
#
loop_
_entity.id
_entity.type
_entity.pdbx_description
1 polymer ?
#
loop_
_entity_poly.entity_id
_entity_poly.type
_entity_poly.pdbx_seq_one_letter_code
_entity_poly.pdbx_strand_id
1 'polypeptide(L)'
;MHKPSAVTPDAPTPIRLPLLTQEWLDLAFLHWAVEPAAVAGLMPRGTVPDTHDGLTYVGLVAFRMHRVGWFRLPGIPYFGSFPETNVRLYSVDAHGRRGVVFRSMDASRLVPVLLGRIGFRLPYLWSRMAVRSVGDTVTYTSSRRWPGPRGAHSRITLRTGERIHEPTPLEHFLTARWGMHNMSFGGAAYLPNHHPRWPLHRARLLSCDEDLVAGAGIPAPTDDPVSVLYSPGVPVRLGRPARPAPTVALAP
;
A
#
# COMPACT_ATOMS: atom_id res chain seq x y z
N MET A 1 -23.10 -9.13 -5.82
CA MET A 1 -22.06 -8.06 -5.74
C MET A 1 -22.15 -7.21 -6.98
N HIS A 2 -21.92 -5.90 -6.89
CA HIS A 2 -21.78 -5.07 -8.09
C HIS A 2 -20.55 -5.48 -8.88
N LYS A 3 -20.58 -5.30 -10.21
CA LYS A 3 -19.41 -5.50 -11.07
C LYS A 3 -18.26 -4.60 -10.56
N PRO A 4 -17.04 -5.12 -10.39
CA PRO A 4 -15.89 -4.29 -10.01
C PRO A 4 -15.70 -3.14 -11.01
N SER A 5 -15.48 -1.93 -10.52
CA SER A 5 -15.13 -0.77 -11.34
C SER A 5 -13.90 -1.08 -12.19
N ALA A 6 -13.77 -0.49 -13.38
CA ALA A 6 -12.59 -0.70 -14.21
C ALA A 6 -11.31 -0.19 -13.50
N VAL A 7 -10.17 -0.83 -13.77
CA VAL A 7 -8.87 -0.28 -13.41
C VAL A 7 -8.58 0.85 -14.38
N THR A 8 -8.43 2.07 -13.86
CA THR A 8 -8.13 3.27 -14.64
C THR A 8 -6.75 3.82 -14.29
N PRO A 9 -5.97 4.31 -15.27
CA PRO A 9 -4.68 4.97 -15.01
C PRO A 9 -4.82 6.25 -14.18
N ASP A 10 -5.97 6.92 -14.28
CA ASP A 10 -6.28 8.16 -13.56
C ASP A 10 -7.33 7.95 -12.49
N ALA A 11 -7.26 8.80 -11.45
CA ALA A 11 -8.24 8.78 -10.38
C ALA A 11 -9.64 9.13 -10.93
N PRO A 12 -10.67 8.33 -10.62
CA PRO A 12 -12.01 8.53 -11.17
C PRO A 12 -12.69 9.80 -10.62
N THR A 13 -12.26 10.31 -9.48
CA THR A 13 -12.86 11.49 -8.85
C THR A 13 -11.81 12.32 -8.12
N PRO A 14 -11.75 13.65 -8.35
CA PRO A 14 -10.79 14.51 -7.67
C PRO A 14 -11.15 14.72 -6.21
N ILE A 15 -10.15 14.67 -5.32
CA ILE A 15 -10.32 15.00 -3.90
C ILE A 15 -10.08 16.50 -3.71
N ARG A 16 -11.17 17.28 -3.72
CA ARG A 16 -11.13 18.74 -3.56
C ARG A 16 -10.82 19.18 -2.13
N LEU A 17 -11.36 18.48 -1.14
CA LEU A 17 -11.18 18.76 0.29
C LEU A 17 -10.45 17.59 0.95
N PRO A 18 -9.12 17.53 0.83
CA PRO A 18 -8.35 16.44 1.44
C PRO A 18 -8.37 16.54 2.96
N LEU A 19 -8.52 15.39 3.60
CA LEU A 19 -8.29 15.23 5.04
C LEU A 19 -6.79 15.25 5.33
N LEU A 20 -6.02 14.55 4.50
CA LEU A 20 -4.55 14.44 4.58
C LEU A 20 -3.93 14.78 3.24
N THR A 21 -2.78 15.44 3.29
CA THR A 21 -1.88 15.62 2.15
C THR A 21 -0.50 15.09 2.51
N GLN A 22 0.13 14.40 1.58
CA GLN A 22 1.47 13.86 1.77
C GLN A 22 2.16 13.69 0.42
N GLU A 23 3.47 13.50 0.42
CA GLU A 23 4.25 13.14 -0.74
C GLU A 23 4.87 11.77 -0.50
N TRP A 24 4.78 10.90 -1.50
CA TRP A 24 5.46 9.60 -1.51
C TRP A 24 6.65 9.71 -2.43
N LEU A 25 7.84 9.40 -1.92
CA LEU A 25 9.11 9.53 -2.64
C LEU A 25 9.87 8.21 -2.61
N ASP A 26 10.69 7.98 -3.64
CA ASP A 26 11.58 6.81 -3.80
C ASP A 26 10.86 5.49 -3.51
N LEU A 27 9.82 5.18 -4.26
CA LEU A 27 9.00 3.99 -4.03
C LEU A 27 9.60 2.76 -4.72
N ALA A 28 9.71 1.69 -3.96
CA ALA A 28 9.90 0.34 -4.43
C ALA A 28 8.57 -0.41 -4.35
N PHE A 29 8.18 -1.04 -5.44
CA PHE A 29 7.02 -1.93 -5.49
C PHE A 29 7.49 -3.34 -5.84
N LEU A 30 7.35 -4.28 -4.91
CA LEU A 30 7.56 -5.70 -5.14
C LEU A 30 6.21 -6.40 -5.03
N HIS A 31 5.87 -7.23 -6.02
CA HIS A 31 4.62 -7.98 -6.00
C HIS A 31 4.81 -9.44 -6.33
N TRP A 32 4.09 -10.30 -5.59
CA TRP A 32 3.98 -11.73 -5.83
C TRP A 32 2.53 -12.07 -6.16
N ALA A 33 2.34 -12.94 -7.15
CA ALA A 33 1.04 -13.49 -7.44
C ALA A 33 0.68 -14.56 -6.40
N VAL A 34 -0.59 -14.59 -5.99
CA VAL A 34 -1.11 -15.59 -5.05
C VAL A 34 -2.52 -15.98 -5.45
N GLU A 35 -2.92 -17.18 -5.05
CA GLU A 35 -4.29 -17.65 -5.20
C GLU A 35 -5.25 -16.78 -4.39
N PRO A 36 -6.38 -16.30 -4.97
CA PRO A 36 -7.35 -15.49 -4.25
C PRO A 36 -7.85 -16.14 -2.95
N ALA A 37 -8.04 -17.46 -2.97
CA ALA A 37 -8.49 -18.22 -1.81
C ALA A 37 -7.50 -18.15 -0.63
N ALA A 38 -6.19 -18.08 -0.91
CA ALA A 38 -5.15 -18.03 0.13
C ALA A 38 -5.19 -16.75 0.97
N VAL A 39 -5.72 -15.65 0.42
CA VAL A 39 -5.77 -14.34 1.10
C VAL A 39 -7.20 -13.86 1.40
N ALA A 40 -8.23 -14.57 0.93
CA ALA A 40 -9.63 -14.20 1.14
C ALA A 40 -9.99 -14.04 2.63
N GLY A 41 -9.49 -14.92 3.50
CA GLY A 41 -9.71 -14.84 4.95
C GLY A 41 -9.04 -13.65 5.64
N LEU A 42 -8.12 -12.95 4.95
CA LEU A 42 -7.43 -11.77 5.46
C LEU A 42 -8.14 -10.46 5.08
N MET A 43 -9.20 -10.54 4.27
CA MET A 43 -9.95 -9.38 3.81
C MET A 43 -10.91 -8.86 4.87
N PRO A 44 -11.11 -7.53 4.96
CA PRO A 44 -12.20 -6.96 5.74
C PRO A 44 -13.56 -7.52 5.32
N ARG A 45 -14.46 -7.67 6.29
CA ARG A 45 -15.86 -8.08 6.01
C ARG A 45 -16.50 -7.14 4.98
N GLY A 46 -17.16 -7.71 3.98
CA GLY A 46 -17.77 -6.97 2.88
C GLY A 46 -16.82 -6.67 1.72
N THR A 47 -15.59 -7.21 1.74
CA THR A 47 -14.64 -7.16 0.63
C THR A 47 -14.16 -8.55 0.25
N VAL A 48 -13.78 -8.71 -1.02
CA VAL A 48 -13.17 -9.92 -1.58
C VAL A 48 -11.84 -9.55 -2.27
N PRO A 49 -10.92 -10.52 -2.48
CA PRO A 49 -9.71 -10.27 -3.25
C PRO A 49 -10.04 -9.76 -4.66
N ASP A 50 -9.33 -8.71 -5.07
CA ASP A 50 -9.40 -8.21 -6.44
C ASP A 50 -8.46 -9.04 -7.32
N THR A 51 -8.91 -9.40 -8.52
CA THR A 51 -8.17 -10.30 -9.40
C THR A 51 -7.81 -9.68 -10.74
N HIS A 52 -6.69 -10.13 -11.29
CA HIS A 52 -6.21 -9.87 -12.63
C HIS A 52 -5.75 -11.21 -13.21
N ASP A 53 -6.36 -11.62 -14.32
CA ASP A 53 -6.14 -12.92 -14.97
C ASP A 53 -6.26 -14.11 -13.99
N GLY A 54 -7.28 -14.08 -13.13
CA GLY A 54 -7.60 -15.13 -12.17
C GLY A 54 -6.81 -15.09 -10.86
N LEU A 55 -5.67 -14.40 -10.83
CA LEU A 55 -4.80 -14.29 -9.64
C LEU A 55 -5.05 -13.00 -8.87
N THR A 56 -4.68 -12.99 -7.59
CA THR A 56 -4.52 -11.75 -6.81
C THR A 56 -3.06 -11.59 -6.41
N TYR A 57 -2.74 -10.50 -5.72
CA TYR A 57 -1.34 -10.12 -5.48
C TYR A 57 -1.10 -9.65 -4.07
N VAL A 58 0.12 -9.92 -3.60
CA VAL A 58 0.69 -9.37 -2.37
C VAL A 58 1.69 -8.32 -2.77
N GLY A 59 1.55 -7.11 -2.25
CA GLY A 59 2.50 -6.03 -2.47
C GLY A 59 3.32 -5.74 -1.22
N LEU A 60 4.64 -5.75 -1.36
CA LEU A 60 5.57 -5.16 -0.40
C LEU A 60 6.06 -3.82 -0.98
N VAL A 61 5.62 -2.72 -0.37
CA VAL A 61 5.88 -1.37 -0.89
C VAL A 61 6.69 -0.58 0.11
N ALA A 62 7.92 -0.23 -0.24
CA ALA A 62 8.84 0.56 0.58
C ALA A 62 9.05 1.93 -0.03
N PHE A 63 8.95 2.99 0.78
CA PHE A 63 9.05 4.36 0.29
C PHE A 63 9.39 5.35 1.40
N ARG A 64 9.62 6.61 1.03
CA ARG A 64 9.69 7.72 1.96
C ARG A 64 8.41 8.54 1.91
N MET A 65 7.78 8.71 3.06
CA MET A 65 6.75 9.71 3.29
C MET A 65 7.41 11.08 3.48
N HIS A 66 6.82 12.13 2.92
CA HIS A 66 7.28 13.52 3.08
C HIS A 66 6.09 14.48 3.22
N ARG A 67 6.30 15.61 3.93
CA ARG A 67 5.34 16.74 4.07
C ARG A 67 3.91 16.33 4.43
N VAL A 68 3.76 15.51 5.46
CA VAL A 68 2.43 15.12 5.97
C VAL A 68 1.73 16.34 6.60
N GLY A 69 0.57 16.71 6.07
CA GLY A 69 -0.27 17.83 6.52
C GLY A 69 -1.74 17.43 6.66
N TRP A 70 -2.46 18.12 7.54
CA TRP A 70 -3.90 17.95 7.77
C TRP A 70 -4.71 19.11 7.23
N PHE A 71 -5.88 18.83 6.65
CA PHE A 71 -6.87 19.85 6.26
C PHE A 71 -6.27 21.04 5.48
N ARG A 72 -5.30 20.78 4.58
CA ARG A 72 -4.53 21.76 3.79
C ARG A 72 -3.52 22.63 4.56
N LEU A 73 -3.27 22.34 5.83
CA LEU A 73 -2.19 22.97 6.57
C LEU A 73 -0.82 22.53 6.00
N PRO A 74 0.21 23.40 6.09
CA PRO A 74 1.56 23.03 5.69
C PRO A 74 2.02 21.79 6.47
N GLY A 75 2.90 21.00 5.85
CA GLY A 75 3.41 19.78 6.46
C GLY A 75 3.98 20.08 7.85
N ILE A 76 3.60 19.27 8.84
CA ILE A 76 4.02 19.49 10.23
C ILE A 76 5.53 19.21 10.32
N PRO A 77 6.38 20.17 10.75
CA PRO A 77 7.84 20.02 10.71
C PRO A 77 8.37 18.76 11.40
N TYR A 78 7.73 18.35 12.50
CA TYR A 78 8.06 17.12 13.23
C TYR A 78 7.96 15.84 12.38
N PHE A 79 7.06 15.80 11.39
CA PHE A 79 6.93 14.63 10.52
C PHE A 79 8.04 14.57 9.47
N GLY A 80 8.54 15.72 9.00
CA GLY A 80 9.68 15.80 8.08
C GLY A 80 9.57 14.82 6.89
N SER A 81 10.65 14.09 6.63
CA SER A 81 10.64 12.88 5.80
C SER A 81 10.90 11.65 6.66
N PHE A 82 10.17 10.56 6.40
CA PHE A 82 10.38 9.29 7.08
C PHE A 82 10.07 8.09 6.17
N PRO A 83 10.83 6.98 6.30
CA PRO A 83 10.51 5.72 5.63
C PRO A 83 9.22 5.08 6.13
N GLU A 84 8.51 4.45 5.21
CA GLU A 84 7.40 3.55 5.45
C GLU A 84 7.53 2.31 4.56
N THR A 85 7.14 1.15 5.08
CA THR A 85 7.04 -0.10 4.32
C THR A 85 5.71 -0.76 4.65
N ASN A 86 4.91 -1.04 3.63
CA ASN A 86 3.63 -1.70 3.83
C ASN A 86 3.55 -3.03 3.10
N VAL A 87 2.82 -3.95 3.72
CA VAL A 87 2.34 -5.18 3.12
C VAL A 87 0.87 -4.99 2.83
N ARG A 88 0.50 -5.08 1.56
CA ARG A 88 -0.86 -4.81 1.09
C ARG A 88 -1.40 -5.90 0.19
N LEU A 89 -2.71 -6.06 0.23
CA LEU A 89 -3.49 -6.90 -0.67
C LEU A 89 -4.42 -6.01 -1.51
N TYR A 90 -5.02 -6.58 -2.55
CA TYR A 90 -5.95 -5.89 -3.44
C TYR A 90 -7.36 -6.40 -3.21
N SER A 91 -8.33 -5.48 -3.13
CA SER A 91 -9.70 -5.85 -2.79
C SER A 91 -10.77 -5.08 -3.55
N VAL A 92 -11.95 -5.69 -3.63
CA VAL A 92 -13.18 -5.10 -4.15
C VAL A 92 -14.27 -5.20 -3.09
N ASP A 93 -15.03 -4.13 -2.86
CA ASP A 93 -16.18 -4.15 -1.96
C ASP A 93 -17.51 -4.48 -2.66
N ALA A 94 -18.59 -4.58 -1.89
CA ALA A 94 -19.93 -4.87 -2.42
C ALA A 94 -20.47 -3.80 -3.39
N HIS A 95 -19.93 -2.58 -3.37
CA HIS A 95 -20.24 -1.49 -4.31
C HIS A 95 -19.37 -1.55 -5.57
N GLY A 96 -18.47 -2.53 -5.70
CA GLY A 96 -17.55 -2.64 -6.83
C GLY A 96 -16.33 -1.72 -6.73
N ARG A 97 -16.14 -1.01 -5.60
CA ARG A 97 -14.98 -0.11 -5.43
C ARG A 97 -13.72 -0.96 -5.25
N ARG A 98 -12.71 -0.70 -6.08
CA ARG A 98 -11.38 -1.31 -5.95
C ARG A 98 -10.52 -0.51 -4.99
N GLY A 99 -9.75 -1.21 -4.16
CA GLY A 99 -8.83 -0.59 -3.24
C GLY A 99 -7.72 -1.53 -2.81
N VAL A 100 -6.96 -1.08 -1.82
CA VAL A 100 -5.95 -1.90 -1.13
C VAL A 100 -6.38 -2.19 0.29
N VAL A 101 -5.95 -3.33 0.82
CA VAL A 101 -6.06 -3.68 2.24
C VAL A 101 -4.65 -3.74 2.79
N PHE A 102 -4.32 -2.88 3.75
CA PHE A 102 -3.06 -2.99 4.45
C PHE A 102 -3.13 -4.10 5.50
N ARG A 103 -2.12 -4.97 5.51
CA ARG A 103 -1.92 -6.00 6.52
C ARG A 103 -0.79 -5.64 7.49
N SER A 104 0.21 -4.91 7.00
CA SER A 104 1.28 -4.31 7.80
C SER A 104 1.60 -2.92 7.27
N MET A 105 1.89 -1.97 8.16
CA MET A 105 2.39 -0.64 7.81
C MET A 105 3.52 -0.22 8.77
N ASP A 106 4.74 -0.65 8.48
CA ASP A 106 5.93 -0.32 9.25
C ASP A 106 6.35 1.12 8.95
N ALA A 107 6.43 1.99 9.97
CA ALA A 107 6.80 3.39 9.83
C ALA A 107 7.78 3.83 10.93
N SER A 108 8.72 4.73 10.60
CA SER A 108 9.74 5.13 11.57
C SER A 108 9.31 6.21 12.57
N ARG A 109 8.16 6.84 12.35
CA ARG A 109 7.63 7.90 13.21
C ARG A 109 6.45 7.38 14.04
N LEU A 110 6.54 7.53 15.36
CA LEU A 110 5.57 7.00 16.30
C LEU A 110 4.22 7.74 16.27
N VAL A 111 4.22 9.06 16.06
CA VAL A 111 2.97 9.84 16.05
C VAL A 111 2.04 9.46 14.87
N PRO A 112 2.52 9.36 13.61
CA PRO A 112 1.71 8.79 12.52
C PRO A 112 1.20 7.37 12.81
N VAL A 113 2.03 6.52 13.44
CA VAL A 113 1.62 5.17 13.86
C VAL A 113 0.43 5.23 14.82
N LEU A 114 0.52 6.05 15.87
CA LEU A 114 -0.55 6.19 16.86
C LEU A 114 -1.84 6.76 16.23
N LEU A 115 -1.73 7.80 15.42
CA LEU A 115 -2.88 8.45 14.79
C LEU A 115 -3.54 7.57 13.72
N GLY A 116 -2.75 6.83 12.94
CA GLY A 116 -3.24 5.83 12.00
C GLY A 116 -4.01 4.71 12.69
N ARG A 117 -3.50 4.21 13.83
CA ARG A 117 -4.17 3.16 14.62
C ARG A 117 -5.44 3.67 15.29
N ILE A 118 -5.40 4.83 15.95
CA ILE A 118 -6.53 5.36 16.73
C ILE A 118 -7.62 5.92 15.80
N GLY A 119 -7.25 6.74 14.82
CA GLY A 119 -8.21 7.43 13.94
C GLY A 119 -8.73 6.61 12.78
N PHE A 120 -7.88 5.73 12.20
CA PHE A 120 -8.21 4.99 10.96
C PHE A 120 -8.17 3.47 11.13
N ARG A 121 -7.82 2.95 12.33
CA ARG A 121 -7.67 1.52 12.61
C ARG A 121 -6.73 0.80 11.62
N LEU A 122 -5.71 1.51 11.15
CA LEU A 122 -4.71 0.96 10.25
C LEU A 122 -3.65 0.16 11.01
N PRO A 123 -3.08 -0.90 10.42
CA PRO A 123 -2.13 -1.80 11.10
C PRO A 123 -0.71 -1.20 11.16
N TYR A 124 -0.58 0.04 11.65
CA TYR A 124 0.71 0.70 11.76
C TYR A 124 1.57 0.09 12.85
N LEU A 125 2.84 -0.12 12.51
CA LEU A 125 3.86 -0.68 13.39
C LEU A 125 5.04 0.30 13.40
N TRP A 126 5.47 0.68 14.59
CA TRP A 126 6.65 1.49 14.78
C TRP A 126 7.92 0.67 14.60
N SER A 127 8.76 1.12 13.67
CA SER A 127 9.93 0.36 13.21
C SER A 127 11.16 1.25 13.10
N ARG A 128 12.36 0.68 13.32
CA ARG A 128 13.62 1.35 12.97
C ARG A 128 13.81 1.18 11.48
N MET A 129 13.98 2.27 10.74
CA MET A 129 14.03 2.19 9.29
C MET A 129 15.02 3.19 8.70
N ALA A 130 15.51 2.91 7.50
CA ALA A 130 16.35 3.80 6.71
C ALA A 130 16.14 3.56 5.22
N VAL A 131 16.27 4.63 4.42
CA VAL A 131 16.41 4.56 2.97
C VAL A 131 17.76 5.18 2.61
N ARG A 132 18.52 4.50 1.75
CA ARG A 132 19.81 4.98 1.24
C ARG A 132 19.85 4.81 -0.26
N SER A 133 20.25 5.86 -0.96
CA SER A 133 20.42 5.86 -2.41
C SER A 133 21.87 6.15 -2.74
N VAL A 134 22.48 5.31 -3.58
CA VAL A 134 23.85 5.48 -4.08
C VAL A 134 23.83 5.18 -5.57
N GLY A 135 24.03 6.21 -6.40
CA GLY A 135 23.87 6.10 -7.85
C GLY A 135 22.44 5.68 -8.22
N ASP A 136 22.32 4.60 -8.99
CA ASP A 136 21.06 3.98 -9.42
C ASP A 136 20.51 2.96 -8.42
N THR A 137 21.20 2.74 -7.29
CA THR A 137 20.86 1.68 -6.34
C THR A 137 20.21 2.28 -5.10
N VAL A 138 19.04 1.74 -4.74
CA VAL A 138 18.27 2.17 -3.56
C VAL A 138 18.10 1.01 -2.60
N THR A 139 18.39 1.24 -1.33
CA THR A 139 18.26 0.25 -0.25
C THR A 139 17.30 0.76 0.82
N TYR A 140 16.36 -0.10 1.18
CA TYR A 140 15.35 0.12 2.22
C TYR A 140 15.60 -0.89 3.34
N THR A 141 15.53 -0.41 4.58
CA THR A 141 15.64 -1.27 5.77
C THR A 141 14.52 -0.96 6.75
N SER A 142 13.99 -2.00 7.38
CA SER A 142 13.00 -1.93 8.44
C SER A 142 13.28 -3.00 9.49
N SER A 143 13.09 -2.67 10.76
CA SER A 143 13.10 -3.62 11.89
C SER A 143 12.09 -3.17 12.94
N ARG A 144 11.08 -4.00 13.18
CA ARG A 144 9.91 -3.70 13.99
C ARG A 144 10.23 -3.60 15.47
N ARG A 145 9.79 -2.50 16.08
CA ARG A 145 9.95 -2.23 17.52
C ARG A 145 8.67 -2.49 18.30
N TRP A 146 7.53 -2.07 17.75
CA TRP A 146 6.23 -2.19 18.41
C TRP A 146 5.07 -1.92 17.44
N PRO A 147 3.91 -2.57 17.56
CA PRO A 147 3.64 -3.75 18.38
C PRO A 147 4.46 -4.99 17.98
N GLY A 148 4.37 -6.07 18.75
CA GLY A 148 5.06 -7.32 18.44
C GLY A 148 4.52 -8.00 17.17
N PRO A 149 5.23 -9.01 16.63
CA PRO A 149 6.50 -9.54 17.12
C PRO A 149 7.66 -8.55 16.88
N ARG A 150 8.49 -8.36 17.90
CA ARG A 150 9.68 -7.50 17.80
C ARG A 150 10.72 -8.19 16.94
N GLY A 151 11.45 -7.42 16.14
CA GLY A 151 12.52 -7.95 15.32
C GLY A 151 12.14 -8.22 13.87
N ALA A 152 10.84 -8.39 13.55
CA ALA A 152 10.37 -8.55 12.18
C ALA A 152 10.99 -7.48 11.27
N HIS A 153 11.57 -7.87 10.14
CA HIS A 153 12.47 -7.05 9.36
C HIS A 153 12.18 -7.11 7.86
N SER A 154 12.71 -6.11 7.17
CA SER A 154 12.80 -6.11 5.72
C SER A 154 14.08 -5.37 5.31
N ARG A 155 14.83 -5.95 4.38
CA ARG A 155 15.95 -5.34 3.67
C ARG A 155 15.75 -5.58 2.19
N ILE A 156 15.46 -4.50 1.46
CA ILE A 156 15.24 -4.53 0.02
C ILE A 156 16.32 -3.68 -0.63
N THR A 157 17.04 -4.22 -1.59
CA THR A 157 17.97 -3.46 -2.43
C THR A 157 17.60 -3.67 -3.89
N LEU A 158 17.35 -2.57 -4.59
CA LEU A 158 17.05 -2.58 -6.01
C LEU A 158 17.97 -1.64 -6.77
N ARG A 159 18.16 -1.93 -8.06
CA ARG A 159 18.75 -1.03 -9.04
C ARG A 159 17.64 -0.47 -9.92
N THR A 160 17.53 0.85 -10.00
CA THR A 160 16.58 1.53 -10.87
C THR A 160 17.02 1.43 -12.34
N GLY A 161 16.05 1.38 -13.24
CA GLY A 161 16.28 1.29 -14.68
C GLY A 161 15.46 2.31 -15.45
N GLU A 162 15.18 1.97 -16.70
CA GLU A 162 14.50 2.86 -17.64
C GLU A 162 13.07 3.20 -17.23
N ARG A 163 12.62 4.37 -17.66
CA ARG A 163 11.25 4.84 -17.44
C ARG A 163 10.28 4.01 -18.28
N ILE A 164 9.17 3.62 -17.67
CA ILE A 164 8.05 2.99 -18.35
C ILE A 164 7.12 4.10 -18.86
N HIS A 165 7.04 4.23 -20.18
CA HIS A 165 6.17 5.23 -20.82
C HIS A 165 4.73 4.74 -20.93
N GLU A 166 4.55 3.44 -21.19
CA GLU A 166 3.25 2.79 -21.38
C GLU A 166 3.15 1.61 -20.41
N PRO A 167 2.54 1.82 -19.23
CA PRO A 167 2.39 0.74 -18.28
C PRO A 167 1.45 -0.36 -18.78
N THR A 168 1.79 -1.60 -18.47
CA THR A 168 0.96 -2.77 -18.83
C THR A 168 -0.34 -2.80 -18.02
N PRO A 169 -1.35 -3.61 -18.44
CA PRO A 169 -2.56 -3.82 -17.64
C PRO A 169 -2.26 -4.30 -16.22
N LEU A 170 -1.27 -5.17 -16.04
CA LEU A 170 -0.84 -5.63 -14.72
C LEU A 170 -0.21 -4.49 -13.91
N GLU A 171 0.66 -3.67 -14.50
CA GLU A 171 1.29 -2.54 -13.79
C GLU A 171 0.25 -1.51 -13.34
N HIS A 172 -0.77 -1.24 -14.17
CA HIS A 172 -1.93 -0.45 -13.76
C HIS A 172 -2.72 -1.15 -12.65
N PHE A 173 -2.97 -2.45 -12.76
CA PHE A 173 -3.60 -3.22 -11.72
C PHE A 173 -2.81 -3.14 -10.41
N LEU A 174 -1.48 -3.16 -10.41
CA LEU A 174 -0.72 -3.16 -9.16
C LEU A 174 -0.56 -1.77 -8.54
N THR A 175 -0.58 -0.71 -9.34
CA THR A 175 -0.17 0.64 -8.88
C THR A 175 -1.29 1.69 -8.89
N ALA A 176 -2.26 1.61 -9.81
CA ALA A 176 -3.36 2.57 -9.91
C ALA A 176 -4.48 2.22 -8.92
N ARG A 177 -4.31 2.64 -7.66
CA ARG A 177 -5.26 2.36 -6.57
C ARG A 177 -5.75 3.64 -5.89
N TRP A 178 -7.06 3.84 -5.99
CA TRP A 178 -7.75 5.09 -5.66
C TRP A 178 -8.43 5.07 -4.28
N GLY A 179 -8.10 4.10 -3.46
CA GLY A 179 -8.56 4.03 -2.08
C GLY A 179 -8.08 2.78 -1.36
N MET A 180 -8.38 2.74 -0.08
CA MET A 180 -8.06 1.62 0.80
C MET A 180 -9.30 1.19 1.57
N HIS A 181 -9.43 -0.12 1.79
CA HIS A 181 -10.44 -0.72 2.64
C HIS A 181 -9.84 -1.01 4.01
N ASN A 182 -10.48 -0.49 5.05
CA ASN A 182 -10.11 -0.73 6.44
C ASN A 182 -11.27 -1.34 7.23
N MET A 183 -10.93 -2.06 8.29
CA MET A 183 -11.91 -2.63 9.22
C MET A 183 -12.64 -1.51 9.98
N SER A 184 -13.96 -1.47 9.88
CA SER A 184 -14.82 -0.57 10.65
C SER A 184 -15.95 -1.33 11.37
N PHE A 185 -16.59 -0.68 12.34
CA PHE A 185 -17.74 -1.26 13.05
C PHE A 185 -18.91 -1.35 12.06
N GLY A 186 -19.33 -2.57 11.71
CA GLY A 186 -20.42 -2.83 10.75
C GLY A 186 -20.02 -3.08 9.29
N GLY A 187 -18.72 -3.09 8.94
CA GLY A 187 -18.24 -3.42 7.59
C GLY A 187 -16.91 -2.75 7.22
N ALA A 188 -16.46 -2.94 5.98
CA ALA A 188 -15.28 -2.26 5.46
C ALA A 188 -15.57 -0.77 5.17
N ALA A 189 -14.86 0.13 5.84
CA ALA A 189 -14.83 1.53 5.45
C ALA A 189 -13.90 1.71 4.24
N TYR A 190 -14.20 2.69 3.39
CA TYR A 190 -13.41 3.00 2.20
C TYR A 190 -12.82 4.41 2.35
N LEU A 191 -11.51 4.51 2.38
CA LEU A 191 -10.79 5.78 2.43
C LEU A 191 -10.26 6.11 1.03
N PRO A 192 -10.82 7.10 0.32
CA PRO A 192 -10.39 7.44 -1.02
C PRO A 192 -9.00 8.09 -1.01
N ASN A 193 -8.20 7.74 -2.02
CA ASN A 193 -6.85 8.22 -2.25
C ASN A 193 -6.75 8.79 -3.68
N HIS A 194 -5.99 9.86 -3.83
CA HIS A 194 -5.74 10.48 -5.13
C HIS A 194 -4.26 10.83 -5.25
N HIS A 195 -3.66 10.42 -6.36
CA HIS A 195 -2.32 10.79 -6.82
C HIS A 195 -2.33 10.90 -8.36
N PRO A 196 -1.41 11.67 -8.97
CA PRO A 196 -1.21 11.60 -10.42
C PRO A 196 -0.72 10.21 -10.84
N ARG A 197 -0.72 9.93 -12.15
CA ARG A 197 -0.11 8.71 -12.69
C ARG A 197 1.32 8.56 -12.18
N TRP A 198 1.66 7.34 -11.78
CA TRP A 198 2.99 7.02 -11.32
C TRP A 198 4.02 7.22 -12.45
N PRO A 199 5.11 7.97 -12.23
CA PRO A 199 6.28 7.91 -13.09
C PRO A 199 7.01 6.58 -12.83
N LEU A 200 6.53 5.48 -13.42
CA LEU A 200 7.09 4.16 -13.20
C LEU A 200 8.41 3.96 -13.93
N HIS A 201 9.30 3.21 -13.31
CA HIS A 201 10.57 2.76 -13.84
C HIS A 201 10.68 1.25 -13.66
N ARG A 202 11.36 0.59 -14.61
CA ARG A 202 11.85 -0.77 -14.41
C ARG A 202 12.81 -0.77 -13.23
N ALA A 203 12.84 -1.84 -12.46
CA ALA A 203 13.81 -2.01 -11.40
C ALA A 203 14.24 -3.47 -11.34
N ARG A 204 15.53 -3.69 -11.12
CA ARG A 204 16.09 -5.02 -10.88
C ARG A 204 16.24 -5.21 -9.38
N LEU A 205 15.59 -6.23 -8.83
CA LEU A 205 15.81 -6.63 -7.45
C LEU A 205 17.22 -7.24 -7.32
N LEU A 206 18.04 -6.69 -6.43
CA LEU A 206 19.39 -7.20 -6.15
C LEU A 206 19.39 -8.13 -4.94
N SER A 207 18.58 -7.81 -3.92
CA SER A 207 18.36 -8.66 -2.75
C SER A 207 17.05 -8.29 -2.05
N CYS A 208 16.35 -9.29 -1.51
CA CYS A 208 15.21 -9.12 -0.63
C CYS A 208 15.32 -10.12 0.51
N ASP A 209 15.49 -9.63 1.73
CA ASP A 209 15.48 -10.42 2.97
C ASP A 209 14.43 -9.80 3.89
N GLU A 210 13.30 -10.47 4.05
CA GLU A 210 12.16 -9.94 4.79
C GLU A 210 11.30 -11.06 5.39
N ASP A 211 10.64 -10.76 6.51
CA ASP A 211 9.63 -11.61 7.14
C ASP A 211 8.30 -10.86 7.37
N LEU A 212 8.15 -9.67 6.77
CA LEU A 212 6.97 -8.82 6.96
C LEU A 212 5.74 -9.42 6.28
N VAL A 213 5.90 -10.06 5.11
CA VAL A 213 4.80 -10.74 4.41
C VAL A 213 4.26 -11.89 5.26
N ALA A 214 5.16 -12.78 5.73
CA ALA A 214 4.82 -13.86 6.63
C ALA A 214 4.19 -13.35 7.94
N GLY A 215 4.82 -12.34 8.55
CA GLY A 215 4.33 -11.69 9.76
C GLY A 215 2.99 -10.95 9.60
N ALA A 216 2.55 -10.69 8.36
CA ALA A 216 1.25 -10.12 8.05
C ALA A 216 0.13 -11.18 7.92
N GLY A 217 0.46 -12.46 8.11
CA GLY A 217 -0.44 -13.61 8.03
C GLY A 217 -0.61 -14.17 6.62
N ILE A 218 0.27 -13.78 5.69
CA ILE A 218 0.27 -14.23 4.30
C ILE A 218 1.37 -15.30 4.15
N PRO A 219 1.18 -16.39 3.38
CA PRO A 219 2.26 -17.32 3.10
C PRO A 219 3.50 -16.60 2.57
N ALA A 220 4.68 -16.94 3.09
CA ALA A 220 5.94 -16.36 2.63
C ALA A 220 6.13 -16.69 1.14
N PRO A 221 6.47 -15.72 0.28
CA PRO A 221 6.75 -16.01 -1.11
C PRO A 221 7.98 -16.92 -1.23
N THR A 222 7.86 -17.99 -2.01
CA THR A 222 8.97 -18.91 -2.30
C THR A 222 9.69 -18.56 -3.58
N ASP A 223 9.02 -17.84 -4.48
CA ASP A 223 9.54 -17.44 -5.79
C ASP A 223 9.90 -15.95 -5.83
N ASP A 224 10.65 -15.58 -6.87
CA ASP A 224 10.94 -14.18 -7.16
C ASP A 224 9.64 -13.38 -7.44
N PRO A 225 9.60 -12.08 -7.09
CA PRO A 225 8.45 -11.25 -7.38
C PRO A 225 8.20 -11.14 -8.89
N VAL A 226 6.95 -11.39 -9.28
CA VAL A 226 6.49 -11.29 -10.68
C VAL A 226 6.51 -9.84 -11.21
N SER A 227 6.60 -8.84 -10.32
CA SER A 227 6.74 -7.44 -10.68
C SER A 227 7.63 -6.71 -9.70
N VAL A 228 8.64 -6.00 -10.23
CA VAL A 228 9.52 -5.10 -9.48
C VAL A 228 9.55 -3.75 -10.19
N LEU A 229 9.05 -2.70 -9.53
CA LEU A 229 8.94 -1.35 -10.09
C LEU A 229 9.54 -0.32 -9.14
N TYR A 230 10.05 0.76 -9.71
CA TYR A 230 10.47 1.95 -8.98
C TYR A 230 9.65 3.17 -9.40
N SER A 231 9.46 4.14 -8.51
CA SER A 231 8.96 5.47 -8.87
C SER A 231 9.63 6.54 -8.00
N PRO A 232 10.13 7.65 -8.59
CA PRO A 232 10.73 8.75 -7.83
C PRO A 232 9.74 9.42 -6.88
N GLY A 233 8.44 9.40 -7.20
CA GLY A 233 7.41 9.84 -6.27
C GLY A 233 6.22 10.55 -6.88
N VAL A 234 5.21 10.77 -6.05
CA VAL A 234 3.99 11.52 -6.39
C VAL A 234 3.44 12.26 -5.17
N PRO A 235 2.79 13.43 -5.36
CA PRO A 235 1.95 14.03 -4.33
C PRO A 235 0.64 13.24 -4.17
N VAL A 236 0.14 13.20 -2.94
CA VAL A 236 -0.96 12.34 -2.54
C VAL A 236 -1.95 13.10 -1.67
N ARG A 237 -3.23 12.84 -1.90
CA ARG A 237 -4.36 13.40 -1.17
C ARG A 237 -5.25 12.27 -0.71
N LEU A 238 -5.54 12.22 0.59
CA LEU A 238 -6.53 11.29 1.13
C LEU A 238 -7.79 12.06 1.50
N GLY A 239 -8.94 11.52 1.09
CA GLY A 239 -10.24 12.12 1.35
C GLY A 239 -10.79 11.70 2.71
N ARG A 240 -12.10 11.93 2.90
CA ARG A 240 -12.81 11.44 4.09
C ARG A 240 -13.31 10.02 3.88
N PRO A 241 -13.42 9.20 4.94
CA PRO A 241 -14.01 7.88 4.84
C PRO A 241 -15.40 7.95 4.21
N ALA A 242 -15.61 7.18 3.15
CA ALA A 242 -16.91 6.99 2.54
C ALA A 242 -17.72 5.95 3.33
N ARG A 243 -19.05 5.95 3.13
CA ARG A 243 -19.95 5.03 3.81
C ARG A 243 -19.51 3.56 3.58
N PRO A 244 -19.50 2.71 4.62
CA PRO A 244 -19.14 1.31 4.48
C PRO A 244 -20.04 0.59 3.49
N ALA A 245 -19.50 -0.41 2.80
CA ALA A 245 -20.32 -1.32 2.02
C ALA A 245 -21.12 -2.25 2.94
N PRO A 246 -22.40 -2.57 2.61
CA PRO A 246 -23.14 -3.58 3.35
C PRO A 246 -22.40 -4.92 3.28
N THR A 247 -22.44 -5.70 4.37
CA THR A 247 -21.81 -7.01 4.42
C THR A 247 -22.55 -7.95 3.46
N VAL A 248 -21.85 -8.55 2.51
CA VAL A 248 -22.39 -9.64 1.70
C VAL A 248 -22.32 -10.90 2.56
N ALA A 249 -23.47 -11.50 2.86
CA ALA A 249 -23.48 -12.86 3.40
C ALA A 249 -22.86 -13.78 2.34
N LEU A 250 -21.75 -14.44 2.69
CA LEU A 250 -21.32 -15.62 1.92
C LEU A 250 -22.46 -16.62 2.06
N ALA A 251 -23.06 -17.03 0.94
CA ALA A 251 -24.06 -18.10 0.95
C ALA A 251 -23.40 -19.36 1.57
N PRO A 252 -24.16 -20.12 2.38
CA PRO A 252 -23.64 -21.29 3.08
C PRO A 252 -23.09 -22.36 2.14
#